data_AF-A0A0A9E341-F1
#
_entry.id   AF-A0A0A9E341-F1
#
_cell.length_a   1.000
_cell.length_b   1.000
_cell.length_c   1.000
_cell.angle_alpha   90.00
_cell.angle_beta   90.00
_cell.angle_gamma   90.00
#
_symmetry.space_group_name_H-M   'P 1'
#
loop_
_entity.id
_entity.type
_entity.pdbx_description
1 polymer ?
#
loop_
_entity_poly.entity_id
_entity_poly.type
_entity_poly.pdbx_seq_one_letter_code
_entity_poly.pdbx_strand_id
1 'polypeptide(L)'
;MSPPPPPPLLLLLPLLLLATVAVANAKITPPHIASAADGSASGHTPVPTPWPEQFHAVVFTNLTESGGRLQLIDLYYDWPGGRNLNLIRDQLSGDPLYDVEWTNGPSYIFDSASCRTIRFPVGILPPDWLTAGAVYLGRESVDGFDCHVWTKVDFVWYYEDVATGRPVRWNFFNGMQQHVMSFEVGGVLEESNWQAPGLLLQWWQCHLRQCRCIHS
;
A
#
# COMPACT_ATOMS: atom_id res chain seq x y z
N MET A 1 21.62 -32.50 21.47
CA MET A 1 21.00 -32.76 20.14
C MET A 1 20.87 -31.42 19.46
N SER A 2 21.71 -31.14 18.47
CA SER A 2 21.71 -29.88 17.72
C SER A 2 20.71 -29.95 16.56
N PRO A 3 19.97 -28.87 16.23
CA PRO A 3 19.09 -28.88 15.07
C PRO A 3 19.90 -28.86 13.76
N PRO A 4 19.38 -29.46 12.68
CA PRO A 4 20.06 -29.47 11.39
C PRO A 4 20.03 -28.09 10.72
N PRO A 5 21.02 -27.74 9.89
CA PRO A 5 21.01 -26.47 9.16
C PRO A 5 19.92 -26.46 8.07
N PRO A 6 19.33 -25.28 7.76
CA PRO A 6 18.37 -25.16 6.67
C PRO A 6 19.04 -25.37 5.30
N PRO A 7 18.32 -25.92 4.30
CA PRO A 7 18.87 -26.14 2.97
C PRO A 7 19.06 -24.80 2.21
N PRO A 8 19.99 -24.73 1.25
CA PRO A 8 20.27 -23.51 0.51
C PRO A 8 19.11 -23.15 -0.43
N LEU A 9 18.63 -21.90 -0.38
CA LEU A 9 17.73 -21.32 -1.37
C LEU A 9 18.41 -21.35 -2.74
N LEU A 10 17.97 -22.27 -3.59
CA LEU A 10 18.27 -22.26 -5.02
C LEU A 10 17.53 -21.08 -5.66
N LEU A 11 18.30 -20.11 -6.14
CA LEU A 11 17.87 -19.04 -7.04
C LEU A 11 17.26 -19.65 -8.31
N LEU A 12 15.93 -19.72 -8.38
CA LEU A 12 15.21 -20.07 -9.60
C LEU A 12 15.05 -18.83 -10.47
N LEU A 13 15.95 -18.68 -11.46
CA LEU A 13 15.74 -17.81 -12.62
C LEU A 13 14.50 -18.30 -13.40
N PRO A 14 13.59 -17.43 -13.84
CA PRO A 14 12.52 -17.84 -14.74
C PRO A 14 13.07 -17.98 -16.16
N LEU A 15 13.07 -19.22 -16.66
CA LEU A 15 13.38 -19.55 -18.04
C LEU A 15 12.16 -19.21 -18.91
N LEU A 16 12.26 -18.19 -19.76
CA LEU A 16 11.29 -17.93 -20.82
C LEU A 16 11.25 -19.13 -21.78
N LEU A 17 10.11 -19.81 -21.87
CA LEU A 17 9.78 -20.67 -23.00
C LEU A 17 8.59 -20.08 -23.76
N LEU A 18 8.86 -19.62 -24.99
CA LEU A 18 7.84 -19.44 -26.02
C LEU A 18 7.32 -20.83 -26.42
N ALA A 19 6.02 -21.05 -26.30
CA ALA A 19 5.31 -22.12 -26.99
C ALA A 19 4.15 -21.52 -27.79
N THR A 20 4.36 -21.35 -29.09
CA THR A 20 3.30 -21.11 -30.06
C THR A 20 2.54 -22.41 -30.29
N VAL A 21 1.23 -22.42 -30.02
CA VAL A 21 0.33 -23.45 -30.52
C VAL A 21 -0.82 -22.76 -31.24
N ALA A 22 -0.80 -22.85 -32.58
CA ALA A 22 -1.94 -22.52 -33.41
C ALA A 22 -2.96 -23.65 -33.31
N VAL A 23 -4.18 -23.33 -32.88
CA VAL A 23 -5.33 -24.22 -33.03
C VAL A 23 -6.41 -23.43 -33.76
N ALA A 24 -6.62 -23.78 -35.02
CA ALA A 24 -7.81 -23.38 -35.77
C ALA A 24 -8.96 -24.31 -35.35
N ASN A 25 -10.10 -23.75 -34.94
CA ASN A 25 -11.39 -24.34 -35.31
C ASN A 25 -12.58 -23.38 -35.17
N ALA A 26 -13.32 -23.29 -36.29
CA ALA A 26 -14.76 -23.13 -36.48
C ALA A 26 -15.58 -22.12 -35.65
N LYS A 27 -16.02 -21.09 -36.40
CA LYS A 27 -17.25 -20.27 -36.26
C LYS A 27 -18.44 -21.00 -35.62
N ILE A 28 -18.96 -20.44 -34.52
CA ILE A 28 -20.38 -20.51 -34.16
C ILE A 28 -20.78 -19.11 -33.69
N THR A 29 -21.65 -18.44 -34.45
CA THR A 29 -22.18 -17.10 -34.17
C THR A 29 -23.46 -17.20 -33.34
N PRO A 30 -23.53 -16.63 -32.13
CA PRO A 30 -24.79 -16.35 -31.44
C PRO A 30 -25.37 -14.99 -31.90
N PRO A 31 -26.69 -14.78 -31.80
CA PRO A 31 -27.38 -13.67 -32.45
C PRO A 31 -27.00 -12.30 -31.84
N HIS A 32 -26.81 -11.34 -32.75
CA HIS A 32 -26.62 -9.92 -32.48
C HIS A 32 -27.72 -9.36 -31.57
N ILE A 33 -27.36 -8.98 -30.35
CA ILE A 33 -28.04 -7.90 -29.63
C ILE A 33 -27.22 -6.64 -29.91
N ALA A 34 -27.86 -5.64 -30.51
CA ALA A 34 -27.24 -4.37 -30.86
C ALA A 34 -26.71 -3.68 -29.59
N SER A 35 -25.39 -3.72 -29.40
CA SER A 35 -24.71 -2.85 -28.47
C SER A 35 -24.71 -1.45 -29.08
N ALA A 36 -25.40 -0.52 -28.43
CA ALA A 36 -25.32 0.88 -28.74
C ALA A 36 -23.84 1.27 -28.74
N ALA A 37 -23.39 1.81 -29.88
CA ALA A 37 -22.08 2.41 -30.01
C ALA A 37 -21.99 3.54 -29.00
N ASP A 38 -21.40 3.27 -27.84
CA ASP A 38 -21.01 4.32 -26.92
C ASP A 38 -19.79 5.02 -27.52
N GLY A 39 -19.87 6.34 -27.58
CA GLY A 39 -18.98 7.16 -28.37
C GLY A 39 -17.53 6.94 -27.98
N SER A 40 -16.73 6.48 -28.94
CA SER A 40 -15.28 6.65 -28.92
C SER A 40 -14.98 8.15 -28.97
N ALA A 41 -15.10 8.81 -27.82
CA ALA A 41 -14.31 9.97 -27.55
C ALA A 41 -12.85 9.50 -27.61
N SER A 42 -12.04 10.19 -28.40
CA SER A 42 -10.58 10.13 -28.33
C SER A 42 -10.12 10.60 -26.95
N GLY A 43 -10.36 9.76 -25.94
CA GLY A 43 -10.14 10.04 -24.54
C GLY A 43 -8.69 9.76 -24.22
N HIS A 44 -7.95 10.81 -23.87
CA HIS A 44 -6.65 10.63 -23.24
C HIS A 44 -6.84 9.74 -22.00
N THR A 45 -5.95 8.77 -21.82
CA THR A 45 -5.91 7.96 -20.61
C THR A 45 -5.80 8.88 -19.40
N PRO A 46 -6.64 8.71 -18.36
CA PRO A 46 -6.57 9.55 -17.17
C PRO A 46 -5.20 9.42 -16.50
N VAL A 47 -4.69 10.54 -16.00
CA VAL A 47 -3.45 10.61 -15.24
C VAL A 47 -3.81 10.54 -13.76
N PRO A 48 -3.14 9.67 -12.96
CA PRO A 48 -3.37 9.61 -11.51
C PRO A 48 -3.14 10.97 -10.85
N THR A 49 -3.96 11.30 -9.87
CA THR A 49 -3.81 12.51 -9.05
C THR A 49 -2.61 12.31 -8.12
N PRO A 50 -1.62 13.23 -8.09
CA PRO A 50 -0.56 13.18 -7.10
C PRO A 50 -1.13 13.25 -5.69
N TRP A 51 -0.57 12.48 -4.76
CA TRP A 51 -0.99 12.58 -3.36
C TRP A 51 -0.70 13.99 -2.82
N PRO A 52 -1.54 14.50 -1.90
CA PRO A 52 -1.20 15.70 -1.14
C PRO A 52 0.13 15.51 -0.39
N GLU A 53 0.88 16.59 -0.19
CA GLU A 53 2.14 16.54 0.58
C GLU A 53 1.93 16.08 2.02
N GLN A 54 0.75 16.32 2.59
CA GLN A 54 0.36 15.88 3.93
C GLN A 54 -1.10 15.44 3.94
N PHE A 55 -1.40 14.34 4.62
CA PHE A 55 -2.77 13.91 4.88
C PHE A 55 -2.87 12.96 6.07
N HIS A 56 -4.07 12.89 6.64
CA HIS A 56 -4.48 11.82 7.53
C HIS A 56 -5.54 10.96 6.84
N ALA A 57 -5.43 9.64 6.97
CA ALA A 57 -6.42 8.71 6.49
C ALA A 57 -6.74 7.66 7.55
N VAL A 58 -8.02 7.31 7.69
CA VAL A 58 -8.42 6.11 8.42
C VAL A 58 -8.60 4.98 7.41
N VAL A 59 -7.84 3.91 7.58
CA VAL A 59 -7.78 2.80 6.64
C VAL A 59 -8.19 1.51 7.32
N PHE A 60 -9.20 0.83 6.79
CA PHE A 60 -9.51 -0.54 7.16
C PHE A 60 -8.66 -1.49 6.30
N THR A 61 -7.85 -2.32 6.95
CA THR A 61 -6.96 -3.27 6.27
C THR A 61 -7.44 -4.69 6.51
N ASN A 62 -7.71 -5.41 5.43
CA ASN A 62 -8.06 -6.82 5.43
C ASN A 62 -6.83 -7.66 5.00
N LEU A 63 -6.32 -8.45 5.93
CA LEU A 63 -5.19 -9.36 5.71
C LEU A 63 -5.63 -10.83 5.68
N THR A 64 -6.93 -11.16 5.67
CA THR A 64 -7.37 -12.57 5.83
C THR A 64 -6.88 -13.47 4.71
N GLU A 65 -6.80 -12.96 3.49
CA GLU A 65 -6.28 -13.71 2.34
C GLU A 65 -4.76 -13.92 2.44
N SER A 66 -4.04 -12.98 3.04
CA SER A 66 -2.60 -13.07 3.29
C SER A 66 -2.25 -13.79 4.61
N GLY A 67 -3.23 -14.41 5.29
CA GLY A 67 -3.05 -15.13 6.55
C GLY A 67 -2.98 -14.26 7.82
N GLY A 68 -3.31 -12.98 7.71
CA GLY A 68 -3.36 -12.03 8.82
C GLY A 68 -4.78 -11.81 9.37
N ARG A 69 -4.96 -10.69 10.07
CA ARG A 69 -6.24 -10.27 10.69
C ARG A 69 -6.69 -8.91 10.15
N LEU A 70 -7.93 -8.56 10.46
CA LEU A 70 -8.46 -7.22 10.18
C LEU A 70 -7.81 -6.18 11.09
N GLN A 71 -7.46 -5.03 10.52
CA GLN A 71 -6.83 -3.92 11.23
C GLN A 71 -7.51 -2.60 10.89
N LEU A 72 -7.50 -1.67 11.84
CA LEU A 72 -7.82 -0.27 11.60
C LEU A 72 -6.54 0.55 11.78
N ILE A 73 -6.21 1.36 10.78
CA ILE A 73 -4.96 2.12 10.72
C ILE A 73 -5.28 3.61 10.65
N ASP A 74 -4.74 4.42 11.56
CA ASP A 74 -4.56 5.84 11.28
C ASP A 74 -3.24 6.01 10.53
N LEU A 75 -3.34 6.44 9.28
CA LEU A 75 -2.22 6.74 8.42
C LEU A 75 -1.97 8.24 8.44
N TYR A 76 -0.83 8.66 8.97
CA TYR A 76 -0.37 10.04 8.85
C TYR A 76 0.79 10.09 7.86
N TYR A 77 0.60 10.80 6.76
CA TYR A 77 1.60 11.00 5.73
C TYR A 77 2.11 12.45 5.80
N ASP A 78 3.43 12.60 5.91
CA ASP A 78 4.10 13.90 6.01
C ASP A 78 5.34 13.92 5.11
N TRP A 79 5.15 14.24 3.83
CA TRP A 79 6.22 14.28 2.84
C TRP A 79 7.28 15.34 3.13
N PRO A 80 6.93 16.60 3.50
CA PRO A 80 7.94 17.60 3.89
C PRO A 80 8.75 17.19 5.11
N GLY A 81 8.11 16.50 6.07
CA GLY A 81 8.78 15.89 7.22
C GLY A 81 9.53 14.59 6.90
N GLY A 82 9.34 14.04 5.70
CA GLY A 82 10.01 12.84 5.20
C GLY A 82 9.61 11.56 5.94
N ARG A 83 8.36 11.47 6.44
CA ARG A 83 7.90 10.42 7.35
C ARG A 83 6.45 9.99 7.09
N ASN A 84 6.15 8.75 7.44
CA ASN A 84 4.83 8.15 7.38
C ASN A 84 4.61 7.33 8.67
N LEU A 85 3.46 7.50 9.34
CA LEU A 85 3.10 6.71 10.50
C LEU A 85 1.85 5.90 10.18
N ASN A 86 1.97 4.58 10.31
CA ASN A 86 0.81 3.69 10.45
C ASN A 86 0.60 3.40 11.94
N LEU A 87 -0.48 3.92 12.52
CA LEU A 87 -0.92 3.56 13.86
C LEU A 87 -1.96 2.44 13.75
N ILE A 88 -1.51 1.21 13.95
CA ILE A 88 -2.23 -0.02 13.63
C ILE A 88 -2.94 -0.55 14.87
N ARG A 89 -4.25 -0.77 14.77
CA ARG A 89 -5.07 -1.38 15.82
C ARG A 89 -5.74 -2.66 15.31
N ASP A 90 -5.48 -3.77 16.00
CA ASP A 90 -6.22 -5.01 15.80
C ASP A 90 -7.55 -4.95 16.58
N GLN A 91 -8.54 -5.75 16.18
CA GLN A 91 -9.90 -5.70 16.77
C GLN A 91 -9.98 -5.93 18.30
N LEU A 92 -8.91 -6.36 18.97
CA LEU A 92 -8.89 -6.67 20.41
C LEU A 92 -7.54 -6.36 21.09
N SER A 93 -6.64 -5.58 20.47
CA SER A 93 -5.35 -5.24 21.07
C SER A 93 -5.48 -4.11 22.08
N GLY A 94 -4.76 -4.20 23.21
CA GLY A 94 -4.68 -3.12 24.19
C GLY A 94 -3.89 -1.93 23.64
N ASP A 95 -2.62 -2.16 23.32
CA ASP A 95 -1.74 -1.13 22.76
C ASP A 95 -1.69 -1.20 21.23
N PRO A 96 -1.69 -0.07 20.52
CA PRO A 96 -1.51 -0.05 19.08
C PRO A 96 -0.05 -0.34 18.72
N LEU A 97 0.14 -0.89 17.52
CA LEU A 97 1.45 -1.01 16.90
C LEU A 97 1.72 0.24 16.07
N TYR A 98 2.86 0.87 16.28
CA TYR A 98 3.34 2.00 15.50
C TYR A 98 4.30 1.49 14.43
N ASP A 99 4.15 1.95 13.20
CA ASP A 99 5.14 1.80 12.14
C ASP A 99 5.49 3.18 11.58
N VAL A 100 6.65 3.71 11.99
CA VAL A 100 7.17 4.98 11.51
C VAL A 100 8.19 4.73 10.41
N GLU A 101 7.78 4.98 9.18
CA GLU A 101 8.56 4.81 7.97
C GLU A 101 9.17 6.14 7.53
N TRP A 102 10.39 6.09 7.00
CA TRP A 102 11.12 7.28 6.57
C TRP A 102 11.45 7.24 5.09
N THR A 103 11.52 8.41 4.47
CA THR A 103 11.97 8.61 3.07
C THR A 103 13.35 8.01 2.77
N ASN A 104 14.25 7.96 3.75
CA ASN A 104 15.58 7.37 3.59
C ASN A 104 15.61 5.84 3.82
N GLY A 105 14.44 5.21 3.98
CA GLY A 105 14.24 3.77 3.99
C GLY A 105 14.06 3.03 5.32
N PRO A 106 14.54 3.47 6.50
CA PRO A 106 14.25 2.77 7.73
C PRO A 106 12.77 2.90 8.10
N SER A 107 12.24 1.82 8.67
CA SER A 107 10.95 1.75 9.33
C SER A 107 11.19 1.27 10.76
N TYR A 108 10.62 1.98 11.73
CA TYR A 108 10.66 1.60 13.14
C TYR A 108 9.29 1.11 13.56
N ILE A 109 9.22 -0.16 13.94
CA ILE A 109 7.97 -0.84 14.27
C ILE A 109 8.01 -1.18 15.75
N PHE A 110 7.02 -0.72 16.49
CA PHE A 110 7.07 -0.80 17.95
C PHE A 110 5.71 -0.71 18.63
N ASP A 111 5.67 -1.26 19.83
CA ASP A 111 4.58 -1.16 20.78
C ASP A 111 5.15 -1.01 22.19
N SER A 112 4.34 -1.25 23.23
CA SER A 112 4.79 -1.16 24.62
C SER A 112 5.79 -2.24 25.02
N ALA A 113 5.91 -3.32 24.24
CA ALA A 113 6.67 -4.51 24.58
C ALA A 113 7.90 -4.72 23.69
N SER A 114 7.92 -4.15 22.48
CA SER A 114 8.91 -4.45 21.45
C SER A 114 9.26 -3.24 20.59
N CYS A 115 10.46 -3.26 20.03
CA CYS A 115 10.92 -2.32 19.02
C CYS A 115 11.79 -3.07 18.02
N ARG A 116 11.48 -2.96 16.74
CA ARG A 116 12.30 -3.53 15.67
C ARG A 116 12.46 -2.55 14.51
N THR A 117 13.59 -2.66 13.82
CA THR A 117 13.86 -1.85 12.63
C THR A 117 13.81 -2.72 11.37
N ILE A 118 13.05 -2.30 10.37
CA ILE A 118 13.14 -2.83 9.00
C ILE A 118 13.77 -1.77 8.11
N ARG A 119 14.42 -2.18 7.02
CA ARG A 119 14.86 -1.27 5.97
C ARG A 119 14.14 -1.57 4.65
N PHE A 120 13.40 -0.58 4.17
CA PHE A 120 12.79 -0.53 2.86
C PHE A 120 13.63 0.39 1.97
N PRO A 121 14.44 -0.11 1.02
CA PRO A 121 15.38 0.72 0.27
C PRO A 121 14.75 1.91 -0.47
N VAL A 122 13.46 1.82 -0.82
CA VAL A 122 12.71 2.87 -1.52
C VAL A 122 12.22 3.97 -0.56
N GLY A 123 12.05 3.67 0.73
CA GLY A 123 11.38 4.56 1.68
C GLY A 123 9.88 4.71 1.41
N ILE A 124 9.29 5.76 1.97
CA ILE A 124 7.88 6.09 1.75
C ILE A 124 7.66 6.54 0.30
N LEU A 125 6.45 6.29 -0.22
CA LEU A 125 6.10 6.67 -1.59
C LEU A 125 6.04 8.20 -1.74
N PRO A 126 6.67 8.78 -2.77
CA PRO A 126 6.54 10.21 -3.08
C PRO A 126 5.13 10.56 -3.58
N PRO A 127 4.72 11.83 -3.55
CA PRO A 127 3.41 12.26 -4.06
C PRO A 127 3.05 11.79 -5.47
N ASP A 128 4.04 11.73 -6.36
CA ASP A 128 3.89 11.35 -7.77
C ASP A 128 4.18 9.86 -8.03
N TRP A 129 4.17 9.01 -7.00
CA TRP A 129 4.59 7.61 -7.10
C TRP A 129 3.82 6.79 -8.14
N LEU A 130 2.61 7.19 -8.55
CA LEU A 130 1.83 6.52 -9.59
C LEU A 130 2.05 7.10 -11.00
N THR A 131 2.56 8.32 -11.12
CA THR A 131 2.56 9.04 -12.41
C THR A 131 3.43 8.35 -13.47
N ALA A 132 4.55 7.76 -13.06
CA ALA A 132 5.43 7.02 -13.97
C ALA A 132 5.30 5.50 -13.77
N GLY A 133 5.08 4.76 -14.86
CA GLY A 133 5.11 3.30 -14.89
C GLY A 133 3.87 2.58 -14.33
N ALA A 134 2.80 3.32 -14.02
CA ALA A 134 1.50 2.72 -13.75
C ALA A 134 0.75 2.43 -15.06
N VAL A 135 -0.05 1.36 -15.06
CA VAL A 135 -0.90 0.94 -16.17
C VAL A 135 -2.35 1.16 -15.78
N TYR A 136 -3.07 1.96 -16.56
CA TYR A 136 -4.50 2.17 -16.35
C TYR A 136 -5.30 0.94 -16.78
N LEU A 137 -6.20 0.47 -15.91
CA LEU A 137 -6.97 -0.75 -16.09
C LEU A 137 -8.44 -0.50 -16.44
N GLY A 138 -8.92 0.73 -16.21
CA GLY A 138 -10.31 1.10 -16.48
C GLY A 138 -10.99 1.68 -15.25
N ARG A 139 -12.32 1.52 -15.20
CA ARG A 139 -13.16 2.01 -14.11
C ARG A 139 -13.84 0.86 -13.39
N GLU A 140 -13.99 0.99 -12.08
CA GLU A 140 -14.72 0.04 -11.24
C GLU A 140 -15.51 0.76 -10.15
N SER A 141 -16.68 0.21 -9.79
CA SER A 141 -17.44 0.69 -8.63
C SER A 141 -17.00 -0.05 -7.37
N VAL A 142 -16.45 0.68 -6.39
CA VAL A 142 -15.88 0.14 -5.15
C VAL A 142 -16.29 1.01 -3.97
N ASP A 143 -16.77 0.40 -2.88
CA ASP A 143 -17.16 1.08 -1.63
C ASP A 143 -18.13 2.27 -1.81
N GLY A 144 -18.94 2.24 -2.87
CA GLY A 144 -19.87 3.32 -3.22
C GLY A 144 -19.28 4.44 -4.09
N PHE A 145 -18.00 4.33 -4.48
CA PHE A 145 -17.31 5.26 -5.38
C PHE A 145 -17.18 4.67 -6.78
N ASP A 146 -17.19 5.55 -7.79
CA ASP A 146 -16.77 5.21 -9.15
C ASP A 146 -15.28 5.53 -9.28
N CYS A 147 -14.45 4.51 -9.45
CA CYS A 147 -13.00 4.64 -9.33
C CYS A 147 -12.32 4.45 -10.67
N HIS A 148 -11.31 5.27 -10.95
CA HIS A 148 -10.24 4.91 -11.86
C HIS A 148 -9.33 3.86 -11.19
N VAL A 149 -8.85 2.89 -11.98
CA VAL A 149 -8.00 1.81 -11.49
C VAL A 149 -6.67 1.79 -12.23
N TRP A 150 -5.56 1.74 -11.50
CA TRP A 150 -4.22 1.53 -12.05
C TRP A 150 -3.52 0.38 -11.33
N THR A 151 -2.64 -0.33 -12.04
CA THR A 151 -1.66 -1.22 -11.42
C THR A 151 -0.25 -0.67 -11.61
N LYS A 152 0.65 -0.94 -10.66
CA LYS A 152 2.07 -0.63 -10.82
C LYS A 152 2.93 -1.82 -10.40
N VAL A 153 3.82 -2.20 -11.32
CA VAL A 153 4.78 -3.33 -11.21
C VAL A 153 4.16 -4.65 -10.73
N ASP A 154 2.87 -4.87 -11.05
CA ASP A 154 2.05 -6.01 -10.58
C ASP A 154 2.08 -6.25 -9.06
N PHE A 155 2.39 -5.19 -8.31
CA PHE A 155 2.52 -5.22 -6.86
C PHE A 155 1.27 -4.65 -6.18
N VAL A 156 0.72 -3.57 -6.74
CA VAL A 156 -0.41 -2.81 -6.17
C VAL A 156 -1.42 -2.42 -7.24
N TRP A 157 -2.70 -2.53 -6.90
CA TRP A 157 -3.83 -1.97 -7.62
C TRP A 157 -4.37 -0.79 -6.82
N TYR A 158 -4.38 0.38 -7.43
CA TYR A 158 -4.80 1.64 -6.84
C TYR A 158 -6.13 2.09 -7.40
N TYR A 159 -7.05 2.39 -6.50
CA TYR A 159 -8.39 2.89 -6.81
C TYR A 159 -8.48 4.35 -6.38
N GLU A 160 -8.72 5.23 -7.34
CA GLU A 160 -8.91 6.67 -7.12
C GLU A 160 -10.34 7.05 -7.49
N ASP A 161 -11.03 7.75 -6.61
CA ASP A 161 -12.36 8.28 -6.92
C ASP A 161 -12.29 9.24 -8.11
N VAL A 162 -13.09 8.99 -9.14
CA VAL A 162 -13.15 9.82 -10.35
C VAL A 162 -13.56 11.25 -10.02
N ALA A 163 -14.48 11.42 -9.07
CA ALA A 163 -15.06 12.74 -8.81
C ALA A 163 -14.08 13.68 -8.11
N THR A 164 -13.18 13.15 -7.28
CA THR A 164 -12.37 13.96 -6.37
C THR A 164 -10.86 13.72 -6.46
N GLY A 165 -10.43 12.64 -7.11
CA GLY A 165 -9.02 12.23 -7.15
C GLY A 165 -8.53 11.62 -5.82
N ARG A 166 -9.42 11.35 -4.86
CA ARG A 166 -9.00 10.81 -3.55
C ARG A 166 -8.67 9.31 -3.64
N PRO A 167 -7.70 8.81 -2.85
CA PRO A 167 -7.54 7.38 -2.64
C PRO A 167 -8.81 6.74 -2.08
N VAL A 168 -9.26 5.63 -2.67
CA VAL A 168 -10.41 4.84 -2.19
C VAL A 168 -9.95 3.49 -1.67
N ARG A 169 -9.07 2.81 -2.41
CA ARG A 169 -8.64 1.45 -2.08
C ARG A 169 -7.26 1.13 -2.64
N TRP A 170 -6.53 0.27 -1.93
CA TRP A 170 -5.38 -0.44 -2.45
C TRP A 170 -5.59 -1.94 -2.32
N ASN A 171 -5.25 -2.69 -3.37
CA ASN A 171 -5.05 -4.14 -3.27
C ASN A 171 -3.59 -4.45 -3.55
N PHE A 172 -3.02 -5.41 -2.85
CA PHE A 172 -1.64 -5.83 -3.02
C PHE A 172 -1.58 -7.28 -3.52
N PHE A 173 -0.50 -7.61 -4.22
CA PHE A 173 -0.27 -8.92 -4.84
C PHE A 173 -0.39 -10.12 -3.88
N ASN A 174 -0.24 -9.89 -2.57
CA ASN A 174 -0.30 -10.91 -1.53
C ASN A 174 -1.71 -11.11 -0.93
N GLY A 175 -2.74 -10.46 -1.48
CA GLY A 175 -4.12 -10.53 -0.98
C GLY A 175 -4.46 -9.51 0.11
N MET A 176 -3.52 -8.64 0.51
CA MET A 176 -3.84 -7.51 1.39
C MET A 176 -4.75 -6.51 0.67
N GLN A 177 -5.81 -6.09 1.32
CA GLN A 177 -6.76 -5.09 0.83
C GLN A 177 -6.87 -3.96 1.84
N GLN A 178 -6.76 -2.71 1.38
CA GLN A 178 -6.85 -1.52 2.21
C GLN A 178 -7.97 -0.63 1.69
N HIS A 179 -8.93 -0.31 2.54
CA HIS A 179 -10.09 0.51 2.23
C HIS A 179 -10.02 1.83 2.98
N VAL A 180 -10.08 2.95 2.26
CA VAL A 180 -9.95 4.30 2.83
C VAL A 180 -11.29 4.79 3.34
N MET A 181 -11.49 4.73 4.65
CA MET A 181 -12.74 5.13 5.32
C MET A 181 -12.88 6.66 5.42
N SER A 182 -11.78 7.37 5.70
CA SER A 182 -11.72 8.83 5.68
C SER A 182 -10.39 9.31 5.09
N PHE A 183 -10.38 10.50 4.51
CA PHE A 183 -9.19 11.11 3.93
C PHE A 183 -9.24 12.62 4.14
N GLU A 184 -8.33 13.13 4.97
CA GLU A 184 -8.22 14.54 5.35
C GLU A 184 -6.91 15.10 4.80
N VAL A 185 -7.02 15.95 3.77
CA VAL A 185 -5.88 16.68 3.21
C VAL A 185 -5.35 17.67 4.24
N GLY A 186 -4.04 17.67 4.47
CA GLY A 186 -3.39 18.51 5.48
C GLY A 186 -3.53 18.02 6.92
N GLY A 187 -4.15 16.85 7.14
CA GLY A 187 -4.20 16.20 8.45
C GLY A 187 -2.79 15.84 8.92
N VAL A 188 -2.29 16.58 9.92
CA VAL A 188 -0.92 16.41 10.47
C VAL A 188 -0.96 15.97 11.92
N LEU A 189 0.00 15.15 12.28
CA LEU A 189 0.19 14.70 13.65
C LEU A 189 1.18 15.62 14.38
N GLU A 190 0.88 15.94 15.65
CA GLU A 190 1.79 16.72 16.50
C GLU A 190 3.16 16.05 16.63
N GLU A 191 4.22 16.85 16.66
CA GLU A 191 5.61 16.38 16.60
C GLU A 191 5.96 15.34 17.68
N SER A 192 5.40 15.48 18.89
CA SER A 192 5.63 14.54 20.00
C SER A 192 5.10 13.14 19.74
N ASN A 193 4.11 12.99 18.85
CA ASN A 193 3.40 11.74 18.64
C ASN A 193 4.02 10.89 17.51
N TRP A 194 5.04 11.41 16.83
CA TRP A 194 5.87 10.65 15.89
C TRP A 194 6.95 9.81 16.58
N GLN A 195 7.15 10.03 17.88
CA GLN A 195 8.16 9.35 18.68
C GLN A 195 7.50 8.31 19.57
N ALA A 196 8.28 7.30 19.96
CA ALA A 196 7.82 6.34 20.94
C ALA A 196 7.49 7.03 22.27
N PRO A 197 6.41 6.61 22.96
CA PRO A 197 6.10 7.08 24.31
C PRO A 197 7.33 7.02 25.24
N GLY A 198 7.53 8.04 26.07
CA GLY A 198 8.71 8.15 26.95
C GLY A 198 8.94 6.99 27.91
N LEU A 199 7.92 6.15 28.17
CA LEU A 199 8.09 4.91 28.93
C LEU A 199 8.99 3.88 28.20
N LEU A 200 9.16 4.02 26.89
CA LEU A 200 9.91 3.12 26.03
C LEU A 200 11.39 3.51 25.88
N LEU A 201 11.90 4.48 26.63
CA LEU A 201 13.29 4.95 26.55
C LEU A 201 14.35 3.83 26.69
N GLN A 202 14.02 2.69 27.31
CA GLN A 202 14.93 1.54 27.38
C GLN A 202 15.18 0.87 26.02
N TRP A 203 14.25 1.01 25.08
CA TRP A 203 14.32 0.43 23.74
C TRP A 203 14.74 1.44 22.68
N TRP A 204 14.86 2.73 23.02
CA TRP A 204 14.97 3.82 22.05
C TRP A 204 16.13 4.77 22.30
N GLN A 205 16.84 5.13 21.22
CA GLN A 205 17.78 6.25 21.20
C GLN A 205 17.30 7.29 20.19
N CYS A 206 16.99 8.50 20.67
CA CYS A 206 16.59 9.62 19.83
C CYS A 206 17.77 10.56 19.60
N HIS A 207 18.07 10.85 18.33
CA HIS A 207 19.01 11.89 17.94
C HIS A 207 18.37 12.76 16.86
N LEU A 208 18.31 14.07 17.09
CA LEU A 208 17.88 15.08 16.11
C LEU A 208 16.57 14.70 15.38
N ARG A 209 15.51 14.39 16.14
CA ARG A 209 14.14 14.04 15.68
C ARG A 209 13.94 12.66 15.07
N GLN A 210 14.99 11.84 14.98
CA GLN A 210 14.86 10.43 14.61
C GLN A 210 15.16 9.55 15.81
N CYS A 211 14.19 8.73 16.17
CA CYS A 211 14.34 7.73 17.22
C CYS A 211 14.61 6.37 16.55
N ARG A 212 15.50 5.56 17.15
CA ARG A 212 15.85 4.21 16.65
C ARG A 212 15.74 3.18 17.76
N CYS A 213 15.41 1.94 17.38
CA CYS A 213 15.48 0.80 18.29
C CYS A 213 16.94 0.49 18.66
N ILE A 214 17.25 0.31 19.95
CA ILE A 214 18.61 0.01 20.44
C ILE A 214 18.85 -1.50 20.54
N HIS A 215 17.81 -2.30 20.79
CA HIS A 215 17.88 -3.74 20.96
C HIS A 215 16.92 -4.38 19.94
N SER A 216 17.47 -4.89 18.84
CA SER A 216 16.73 -5.59 17.77
C SER A 216 16.93 -7.09 17.88
#